data_AF-A0A9P0SXM8-F1
#
_entry.id   AF-A0A9P0SXM8-F1
#
_cell.length_a   1.000
_cell.length_b   1.000
_cell.length_c   1.000
_cell.angle_alpha   90.00
_cell.angle_beta   90.00
_cell.angle_gamma   90.00
#
_symmetry.space_group_name_H-M   'P 1'
#
loop_
_entity.id
_entity.type
_entity.pdbx_description
1 polymer ?
#
loop_
_entity_poly.entity_id
_entity_poly.type
_entity_poly.pdbx_seq_one_letter_code
_entity_poly.pdbx_strand_id
1 'polypeptide(L)'
;MTYPCHPYQLTVKRQQVHIFSISKEENFPEMDTTAEVAAQAVTLLQQGWSQRQVARTLQISQSAVSRIYRRHQETGGFHRRRGSGRSRSTSERDDRFIVSTSLRNRSTL
;
A
#
# COMPACT_ATOMS: atom_id res chain seq x y z
N MET A 1 -28.30 -14.20 34.83
CA MET A 1 -28.66 -13.19 33.81
C MET A 1 -28.50 -13.83 32.44
N THR A 2 -29.53 -14.54 32.02
CA THR A 2 -29.61 -15.27 30.74
C THR A 2 -30.37 -14.39 29.76
N TYR A 3 -29.72 -13.89 28.72
CA TYR A 3 -30.40 -13.11 27.69
C TYR A 3 -31.10 -14.07 26.71
N PRO A 4 -32.44 -14.03 26.59
CA PRO A 4 -33.16 -14.91 25.71
C PRO A 4 -32.90 -14.54 24.25
N CYS A 5 -32.42 -15.52 23.49
CA CYS A 5 -32.48 -15.52 22.04
C CYS A 5 -33.94 -15.51 21.59
N HIS A 6 -34.36 -14.50 20.83
CA HIS A 6 -35.43 -14.71 19.86
C HIS A 6 -35.23 -13.95 18.55
N PRO A 7 -35.72 -14.53 17.43
CA PRO A 7 -35.25 -14.29 16.08
C PRO A 7 -36.13 -13.28 15.36
N TYR A 8 -35.53 -12.51 14.45
CA TYR A 8 -36.29 -11.81 13.41
C TYR A 8 -35.83 -12.32 12.04
N GLN A 9 -36.61 -13.25 11.53
CA GLN A 9 -36.75 -13.63 10.11
C GLN A 9 -37.93 -12.78 9.56
N LEU A 10 -38.03 -12.24 8.34
CA LEU A 10 -37.41 -12.47 7.03
C LEU A 10 -37.61 -11.22 6.11
N THR A 11 -36.69 -11.08 5.16
CA THR A 11 -36.83 -10.70 3.72
C THR A 11 -37.49 -9.38 3.26
N VAL A 12 -36.70 -8.61 2.48
CA VAL A 12 -37.15 -8.07 1.19
C VAL A 12 -36.14 -8.48 0.10
N LYS A 13 -36.69 -8.92 -1.02
CA LYS A 13 -36.06 -9.64 -2.12
C LYS A 13 -35.21 -8.73 -3.02
N ARG A 14 -34.19 -9.38 -3.62
CA ARG A 14 -33.67 -9.17 -4.99
C ARG A 14 -33.52 -7.72 -5.45
N GLN A 15 -32.26 -7.27 -5.52
CA GLN A 15 -31.73 -6.87 -6.84
C GLN A 15 -30.38 -7.55 -7.07
N GLN A 16 -30.37 -8.24 -8.19
CA GLN A 16 -29.35 -9.13 -8.70
C GLN A 16 -28.23 -8.26 -9.29
N VAL A 17 -27.11 -8.13 -8.59
CA VAL A 17 -25.85 -7.75 -9.26
C VAL A 17 -25.10 -9.03 -9.55
N HIS A 18 -25.59 -9.72 -10.57
CA HIS A 18 -24.81 -10.73 -11.27
C HIS A 18 -23.78 -9.99 -12.11
N ILE A 19 -22.60 -9.72 -11.53
CA ILE A 19 -21.41 -9.47 -12.32
C ILE A 19 -20.33 -10.43 -11.83
N PHE A 20 -20.15 -11.46 -12.65
CA PHE A 20 -18.96 -12.25 -12.87
C PHE A 20 -18.40 -13.09 -11.70
N SER A 21 -18.76 -14.36 -11.76
CA SER A 21 -17.83 -15.47 -11.53
C SER A 21 -16.49 -15.20 -12.23
N ILE A 22 -15.48 -14.76 -11.49
CA ILE A 22 -14.08 -14.91 -11.90
C ILE A 22 -13.54 -16.07 -11.08
N SER A 23 -13.26 -17.15 -11.79
CA SER A 23 -12.55 -18.32 -11.32
C SER A 23 -11.30 -17.87 -10.56
N LYS A 24 -11.16 -18.46 -9.38
CA LYS A 24 -10.05 -18.32 -8.46
C LYS A 24 -8.74 -18.67 -9.16
N GLU A 25 -8.00 -17.67 -9.61
CA GLU A 25 -6.55 -17.77 -9.78
C GLU A 25 -5.92 -16.91 -8.69
N GLU A 26 -5.40 -17.61 -7.69
CA GLU A 26 -4.65 -17.07 -6.56
C GLU A 26 -3.41 -16.35 -7.09
N ASN A 27 -3.53 -15.05 -7.34
CA ASN A 27 -2.40 -14.17 -7.50
C ASN A 27 -2.39 -13.24 -6.29
N PHE A 28 -1.70 -13.65 -5.23
CA PHE A 28 -1.35 -12.74 -4.15
C PHE A 28 -0.36 -11.73 -4.73
N PRO A 29 -0.74 -10.46 -4.94
CA PRO A 29 0.17 -9.50 -5.56
C PRO A 29 1.37 -9.32 -4.63
N GLU A 30 2.57 -9.40 -5.22
CA GLU A 30 3.82 -9.06 -4.57
C GLU A 30 3.68 -7.78 -3.74
N MET A 31 4.35 -7.78 -2.59
CA MET A 31 4.24 -6.85 -1.45
C MET A 31 4.45 -5.35 -1.77
N ASP A 32 4.73 -5.01 -3.03
CA ASP A 32 4.71 -3.66 -3.56
C ASP A 32 3.44 -3.49 -4.40
N THR A 33 2.39 -2.89 -3.82
CA THR A 33 1.16 -2.53 -4.54
C THR A 33 1.51 -1.89 -5.89
N THR A 34 1.29 -2.62 -6.99
CA THR A 34 1.62 -2.16 -8.33
C THR A 34 0.83 -0.89 -8.63
N ALA A 35 1.44 0.06 -9.34
CA ALA A 35 0.81 1.35 -9.63
C ALA A 35 -0.57 1.20 -10.31
N GLU A 36 -0.75 0.10 -11.03
CA GLU A 36 -2.00 -0.29 -11.69
C GLU A 36 -3.12 -0.63 -10.69
N VAL A 37 -2.85 -1.47 -9.69
CA VAL A 37 -3.83 -1.81 -8.64
C VAL A 37 -4.20 -0.55 -7.84
N ALA A 38 -3.24 0.33 -7.60
CA ALA A 38 -3.48 1.60 -6.93
C ALA A 38 -4.37 2.55 -7.76
N ALA A 39 -4.15 2.61 -9.07
CA ALA A 39 -5.00 3.37 -9.99
C ALA A 39 -6.42 2.82 -10.04
N GLN A 40 -6.58 1.49 -10.16
CA GLN A 40 -7.88 0.82 -10.12
C GLN A 40 -8.62 1.06 -8.79
N ALA A 41 -7.91 1.05 -7.66
CA ALA A 41 -8.52 1.35 -6.38
C ALA A 41 -9.06 2.79 -6.33
N VAL A 42 -8.33 3.77 -6.87
CA VAL A 42 -8.77 5.17 -6.89
C VAL A 42 -9.94 5.39 -7.83
N THR A 43 -9.97 4.77 -9.01
CA THR A 43 -11.12 4.90 -9.92
C THR A 43 -12.40 4.36 -9.29
N LEU A 44 -12.35 3.21 -8.61
CA LEU A 44 -13.51 2.66 -7.90
C LEU A 44 -13.96 3.57 -6.74
N LEU A 45 -13.03 4.16 -5.98
CA LEU A 45 -13.36 5.11 -4.93
C LEU A 45 -14.00 6.40 -5.48
N GLN A 46 -13.53 6.90 -6.62
CA GLN A 46 -14.12 8.06 -7.31
C GLN A 46 -15.53 7.77 -7.84
N GLN A 47 -15.82 6.52 -8.21
CA GLN A 47 -17.15 6.06 -8.58
C GLN A 47 -18.11 5.92 -7.38
N GLY A 48 -17.66 6.21 -6.16
CA GLY A 48 -18.49 6.18 -4.95
C GLY A 48 -18.52 4.83 -4.23
N TRP A 49 -17.65 3.89 -4.58
CA TRP A 49 -17.56 2.60 -3.89
C TRP A 49 -16.96 2.78 -2.50
N SER A 50 -17.45 2.01 -1.53
CA SER A 50 -16.86 2.01 -0.19
C SER A 50 -15.48 1.34 -0.19
N GLN A 51 -14.56 1.80 0.66
CA GLN A 51 -13.22 1.19 0.80
C GLN A 51 -13.27 -0.32 1.09
N ARG A 52 -14.30 -0.79 1.80
CA ARG A 52 -14.49 -2.21 2.12
C ARG A 52 -14.88 -3.02 0.89
N GLN A 53 -15.68 -2.47 -0.02
CA GLN A 53 -16.00 -3.12 -1.30
C GLN A 53 -14.75 -3.20 -2.18
N VAL A 54 -14.03 -2.09 -2.32
CA VAL A 54 -12.77 -2.03 -3.10
C VAL A 54 -11.72 -3.01 -2.58
N ALA A 55 -11.57 -3.12 -1.26
CA ALA A 55 -10.68 -4.08 -0.62
C ALA A 55 -11.04 -5.54 -0.96
N ARG A 56 -12.33 -5.88 -0.98
CA ARG A 56 -12.80 -7.21 -1.33
C ARG A 56 -12.63 -7.53 -2.81
N THR A 57 -12.87 -6.56 -3.69
CA THR A 57 -12.74 -6.76 -5.14
C THR A 57 -11.28 -6.90 -5.56
N LEU A 58 -10.39 -6.10 -4.98
CA LEU A 58 -8.96 -6.11 -5.29
C LEU A 58 -8.15 -7.06 -4.39
N GLN A 59 -8.82 -7.78 -3.48
CA GLN A 59 -8.21 -8.71 -2.51
C GLN A 59 -7.06 -8.09 -1.68
N ILE A 60 -7.11 -6.79 -1.43
CA ILE A 60 -6.13 -6.05 -0.62
C ILE A 60 -6.73 -5.64 0.71
N SER A 61 -5.89 -5.40 1.71
CA SER A 61 -6.35 -4.89 3.00
C SER A 61 -7.00 -3.51 2.87
N GLN A 62 -8.04 -3.23 3.65
CA GLN A 62 -8.68 -1.91 3.67
C GLN A 62 -7.71 -0.80 4.10
N SER A 63 -6.70 -1.11 4.92
CA SER A 63 -5.63 -0.18 5.28
C SER A 63 -4.69 0.14 4.11
N ALA A 64 -4.49 -0.79 3.17
CA ALA A 64 -3.79 -0.51 1.91
C ALA A 64 -4.60 0.43 1.02
N VAL A 65 -5.92 0.20 0.88
CA VAL A 65 -6.83 1.10 0.13
C VAL A 65 -6.79 2.52 0.70
N SER A 66 -6.88 2.66 2.03
CA SER A 66 -6.79 3.96 2.71
C SER A 66 -5.44 4.65 2.44
N ARG A 67 -4.31 3.93 2.54
CA ARG A 67 -2.98 4.46 2.25
C ARG A 67 -2.82 4.90 0.79
N ILE A 68 -3.35 4.11 -0.16
CA ILE A 68 -3.34 4.43 -1.59
C ILE A 68 -4.10 5.73 -1.84
N TYR A 69 -5.33 5.83 -1.33
CA TYR A 69 -6.17 7.01 -1.54
C TYR A 69 -5.54 8.27 -0.93
N ARG A 70 -5.03 8.18 0.30
CA ARG A 70 -4.32 9.26 0.96
C ARG A 70 -3.09 9.72 0.16
N ARG A 71 -2.26 8.77 -0.29
CA ARG A 71 -1.06 9.09 -1.08
C ARG A 71 -1.42 9.75 -2.42
N HIS A 72 -2.48 9.28 -3.07
CA HIS A 72 -2.98 9.87 -4.31
C HIS A 72 -3.42 11.32 -4.10
N GLN A 73 -4.14 11.61 -3.01
CA GLN A 73 -4.49 13.00 -2.66
C GLN A 73 -3.27 13.88 -2.39
N GLU A 74 -2.23 13.33 -1.73
CA GLU A 74 -1.01 14.08 -1.39
C GLU A 74 -0.03 14.28 -2.57
N THR A 75 -0.04 13.39 -3.57
CA THR A 75 0.99 13.34 -4.63
C THR A 75 0.41 13.51 -6.05
N GLY A 76 -0.86 13.22 -6.26
CA GLY A 76 -1.48 13.17 -7.59
C GLY A 76 -1.03 11.98 -8.45
N GLY A 77 -0.27 11.04 -7.89
CA GLY A 77 0.29 9.93 -8.64
C GLY A 77 0.51 8.67 -7.80
N PHE A 78 0.69 7.55 -8.50
CA PHE A 78 0.81 6.21 -7.91
C PHE A 78 2.25 5.69 -7.83
N HIS A 79 3.20 6.42 -8.42
CA HIS A 79 4.60 6.05 -8.41
C HIS A 79 5.23 6.29 -7.05
N ARG A 80 6.14 5.38 -6.66
CA ARG A 80 6.98 5.56 -5.48
C ARG A 80 7.85 6.81 -5.67
N ARG A 81 7.76 7.77 -4.74
CA ARG A 81 8.70 8.89 -4.70
C ARG A 81 10.12 8.34 -4.49
N ARG A 82 11.10 8.83 -5.26
CA ARG A 82 12.50 8.52 -4.98
C ARG A 82 12.81 9.01 -3.58
N GLY A 83 13.19 8.09 -2.68
CA GLY A 83 13.61 8.46 -1.34
C GLY A 83 14.91 9.24 -1.42
N SER A 84 15.04 10.31 -0.65
CA SER A 84 16.27 11.08 -0.53
C SER A 84 17.39 10.35 0.22
N GLY A 85 17.13 9.12 0.68
CA GLY A 85 18.04 8.36 1.52
C GLY A 85 18.30 9.03 2.87
N ARG A 86 19.19 8.44 3.66
CA ARG A 86 19.73 9.09 4.86
C ARG A 86 20.87 10.02 4.42
N SER A 87 20.86 11.25 4.92
CA SER A 87 21.97 12.18 4.71
C SER A 87 23.29 11.56 5.19
N ARG A 88 24.37 11.81 4.46
CA ARG A 88 25.71 11.36 4.87
C ARG A 88 26.07 12.00 6.21
N SER A 89 26.66 11.21 7.11
CA SER A 89 27.20 11.74 8.36
C SER A 89 28.53 12.45 8.15
N THR A 90 29.27 12.10 7.10
CA THR A 90 30.57 12.67 6.78
C THR A 90 30.45 13.72 5.68
N SER A 91 31.21 14.79 5.82
CA SER A 91 31.43 15.77 4.76
C SER A 91 32.55 15.29 3.81
N GLU A 92 32.67 15.93 2.64
CA GLU A 92 33.78 15.66 1.71
C GLU A 92 35.15 15.93 2.31
N ARG A 93 35.25 16.84 3.30
CA ARG A 93 36.50 17.08 4.01
C ARG A 93 36.84 15.91 4.93
N ASP A 94 35.84 15.40 5.65
CA ASP A 94 36.02 14.24 6.53
C ASP A 94 36.42 13.02 5.72
N ASP A 95 35.75 12.78 4.59
CA ASP A 95 36.05 11.67 3.68
C ASP A 95 37.51 11.77 3.17
N ARG A 96 37.96 12.96 2.76
CA ARG A 96 39.36 13.19 2.36
C ARG A 96 40.35 12.96 3.52
N PHE A 97 40.00 13.41 4.72
CA PHE A 97 40.83 13.21 5.90
C PHE A 97 40.94 11.72 6.25
N ILE A 98 39.83 10.99 6.24
CA ILE A 98 39.79 9.54 6.47
C ILE A 98 40.66 8.82 5.44
N VAL A 99 40.50 9.11 4.15
CA VAL A 99 41.28 8.48 3.08
C VAL A 99 42.78 8.78 3.23
N SER A 100 43.15 10.04 3.40
CA SER A 100 44.56 10.44 3.52
C SER A 100 45.24 9.86 4.77
N THR A 101 44.53 9.84 5.90
CA THR A 101 45.04 9.26 7.15
C THR A 101 45.19 7.75 7.02
N SER A 102 44.21 7.07 6.43
CA SER A 102 44.26 5.62 6.17
C SER A 102 45.44 5.25 5.25
N LEU A 103 45.68 6.04 4.21
CA LEU A 103 46.79 5.83 3.27
C LEU A 103 48.18 6.07 3.89
N ARG A 104 48.29 7.00 4.85
CA ARG A 104 49.54 7.24 5.60
C ARG A 104 49.81 6.12 6.61
N ASN A 105 48.75 5.66 7.28
CA ASN A 105 48.86 4.69 8.37
C ASN A 105 48.98 3.23 7.87
N ARG A 106 48.85 2.98 6.56
CA ARG A 106 48.96 1.63 5.97
C ARG A 106 50.34 0.97 6.14
N SER A 107 51.39 1.76 6.38
CA SER A 107 52.78 1.27 6.49
C SER A 107 53.33 1.35 7.92
N THR A 108 52.52 1.81 8.87
CA THR A 108 52.92 2.03 10.28
C THR A 108 52.20 1.09 11.24
N LEU A 109 51.56 0.04 10.74
CA LEU A 109 51.01 -1.07 11.52
C LEU A 109 51.81 -2.35 11.27
#